data_AF-A0A6F9B261-F1
#
_entry.id   AF-A0A6F9B261-F1
#
_cell.length_a   1.000
_cell.length_b   1.000
_cell.length_c   1.000
_cell.angle_alpha   90.00
_cell.angle_beta   90.00
_cell.angle_gamma   90.00
#
_symmetry.space_group_name_H-M   'P 1'
#
loop_
_entity.id
_entity.type
_entity.pdbx_description
1 polymer ?
#
loop_
_entity_poly.entity_id
_entity_poly.type
_entity_poly.pdbx_seq_one_letter_code
_entity_poly.pdbx_strand_id
1 'polypeptide(L)'
;MCKVLNTTSMSCFAPSLVAEYRPGLDMVKHADEFGFIFNNVQTLLVYNNTNFLYYPNPYFEPLSTNGVLEQKPGSPIILKGRNLVPPASGGVKLNYTVLIGETPCSVTVSETQLLCEPPNLTGQYKVMVQVGGLHVSPGAVHILSDSLLTLPTIVSIAAGGGLLLIIVILVLIAYKRKSRENDLTLKRLQMQMDNLESRVALECKEAFAELQTDINELTSDLDRAGIPHLDYRTYAMRVLFPGIEDHPVLRELEVSGNGQLNTEKALKLFAQLINNKVFLLTFIRTLELQRSFSMRDRGNVASLIMTALQGKLETESVAEKMLTNWFAFLLHRFLKECSGEPLFMLYCAIKQQMEKGPIDAITGEARYSLSEDKLIRQQIEYKTLVLNCDTITQVKEKILDTCYKNMPYSQRPRAVDMDLEWRQGRMARVVLQDEDITTKIENDWKRLNTLMHYQ
;
A
#
# COMPACT_ATOMS: atom_id res chain seq x y z
N MET A 1 2.72 -19.57 99.54
CA MET A 1 3.86 -19.79 100.46
C MET A 1 4.86 -18.65 100.26
N CYS A 2 5.37 -18.06 101.33
CA CYS A 2 6.39 -17.00 101.24
C CYS A 2 7.80 -17.56 101.41
N LYS A 3 8.76 -17.03 100.66
CA LYS A 3 10.18 -17.34 100.73
C LYS A 3 10.92 -16.20 101.43
N VAL A 4 11.58 -16.50 102.55
CA VAL A 4 12.42 -15.52 103.26
C VAL A 4 13.69 -15.29 102.43
N LEU A 5 14.00 -14.02 102.13
CA LEU A 5 15.17 -13.65 101.34
C LEU A 5 16.35 -13.28 102.25
N ASN A 6 16.09 -12.59 103.36
CA ASN A 6 17.08 -12.24 104.38
C ASN A 6 16.39 -11.94 105.74
N THR A 7 17.14 -11.46 106.74
CA THR A 7 16.62 -11.17 108.09
C THR A 7 15.57 -10.05 108.14
N THR A 8 15.43 -9.24 107.09
CA THR A 8 14.53 -8.08 107.03
C THR A 8 13.51 -8.13 105.89
N SER A 9 13.55 -9.13 105.00
CA SER A 9 12.68 -9.22 103.83
C SER A 9 12.28 -10.66 103.49
N MET A 10 11.03 -10.79 103.06
CA MET A 10 10.46 -12.02 102.54
C MET A 10 9.64 -11.72 101.29
N SER A 11 9.66 -12.63 100.32
CA SER A 11 8.85 -12.56 99.12
C SER A 11 7.69 -13.54 99.22
N CYS A 12 6.47 -13.05 99.05
CA CYS A 12 5.26 -13.85 99.11
C CYS A 12 4.62 -13.95 97.73
N PHE A 13 4.13 -15.14 97.37
CA PHE A 13 3.15 -15.21 96.30
C PHE A 13 1.89 -14.48 96.73
N ALA A 14 1.42 -13.56 95.88
CA ALA A 14 0.11 -12.95 96.06
C ALA A 14 -0.97 -14.04 95.99
N PRO A 15 -2.04 -13.94 96.80
CA PRO A 15 -3.16 -14.86 96.70
C PRO A 15 -3.79 -14.77 95.31
N SER A 16 -4.27 -15.90 94.78
CA SER A 16 -5.07 -15.90 93.56
C SER A 16 -6.36 -15.14 93.81
N LEU A 17 -6.63 -14.10 93.02
CA LEU A 17 -7.94 -13.46 93.02
C LEU A 17 -8.93 -14.43 92.36
N VAL A 18 -9.97 -14.83 93.08
CA VAL A 18 -11.06 -15.61 92.51
C VAL A 18 -11.80 -14.70 91.53
N ALA A 19 -11.67 -14.99 90.23
CA ALA A 19 -12.30 -14.21 89.19
C ALA A 19 -13.80 -14.57 89.10
N GLU A 20 -14.66 -13.89 89.86
CA GLU A 20 -16.06 -13.76 89.44
C GLU A 20 -16.11 -12.77 88.27
N TYR A 21 -16.32 -13.30 87.07
CA TYR A 21 -16.53 -12.47 85.88
C TYR A 21 -17.84 -11.70 86.03
N ARG A 22 -17.76 -10.41 86.35
CA ARG A 22 -18.89 -9.47 86.31
C ARG A 22 -18.71 -8.55 85.10
N PRO A 23 -19.58 -8.62 84.07
CA PRO A 23 -19.50 -7.72 82.92
C PRO A 23 -19.73 -6.26 83.36
N GLY A 24 -18.83 -5.34 82.98
CA GLY A 24 -19.02 -3.89 83.20
C GLY A 24 -18.05 -3.22 84.18
N LEU A 25 -16.97 -3.87 84.58
CA LEU A 25 -16.02 -3.35 85.58
C LEU A 25 -14.66 -2.96 84.96
N ASP A 26 -14.67 -2.05 83.98
CA ASP A 26 -13.48 -1.53 83.28
C ASP A 26 -12.76 -0.40 84.04
N MET A 27 -12.69 -0.47 85.37
CA MET A 27 -12.05 0.57 86.18
C MET A 27 -10.92 -0.01 87.04
N VAL A 28 -9.81 0.72 87.11
CA VAL A 28 -8.72 0.44 88.06
C VAL A 28 -9.30 0.52 89.46
N LYS A 29 -9.27 -0.59 90.20
CA LYS A 29 -9.77 -0.64 91.58
C LYS A 29 -8.64 -0.43 92.55
N HIS A 30 -8.90 0.35 93.59
CA HIS A 30 -8.02 0.43 94.75
C HIS A 30 -8.43 -0.67 95.72
N ALA A 31 -7.46 -1.27 96.41
CA ALA A 31 -7.79 -2.16 97.52
C ALA A 31 -8.44 -1.32 98.64
N ASP A 32 -9.69 -1.63 99.00
CA ASP A 32 -10.39 -0.95 100.11
C ASP A 32 -9.66 -1.19 101.43
N GLU A 33 -9.20 -2.43 101.66
CA GLU A 33 -8.34 -2.82 102.77
C GLU A 33 -7.30 -3.83 102.26
N PHE A 34 -6.02 -3.59 102.56
CA PHE A 34 -4.94 -4.51 102.25
C PHE A 34 -4.21 -4.88 103.53
N GLY A 35 -3.95 -6.17 103.75
CA GLY A 35 -3.24 -6.63 104.94
C GLY A 35 -2.74 -8.05 104.81
N PHE A 36 -1.92 -8.46 105.77
CA PHE A 36 -1.30 -9.77 105.85
C PHE A 36 -1.75 -10.49 107.11
N ILE A 37 -2.24 -11.71 106.96
CA ILE A 37 -2.45 -12.61 108.08
C ILE A 37 -1.09 -13.23 108.40
N PHE A 38 -0.40 -12.69 109.41
CA PHE A 38 0.92 -13.16 109.83
C PHE A 38 0.92 -13.54 111.30
N ASN A 39 0.83 -14.84 111.60
CA ASN A 39 1.05 -15.44 112.93
C ASN A 39 0.55 -14.60 114.13
N ASN A 40 -0.71 -14.16 114.06
CA ASN A 40 -1.41 -13.41 115.11
C ASN A 40 -0.92 -11.96 115.36
N VAL A 41 -0.16 -11.36 114.42
CA VAL A 41 0.24 -9.95 114.46
C VAL A 41 -0.89 -9.06 113.94
N GLN A 42 -1.60 -8.40 114.85
CA GLN A 42 -2.78 -7.60 114.52
C GLN A 42 -2.48 -6.30 113.75
N THR A 43 -1.27 -5.75 113.90
CA THR A 43 -0.86 -4.50 113.22
C THR A 43 -0.68 -4.63 111.70
N LEU A 44 -0.60 -5.86 111.18
CA LEU A 44 -0.46 -6.12 109.75
C LEU A 44 -1.77 -6.53 109.08
N LEU A 45 -2.86 -6.72 109.84
CA LEU A 45 -4.16 -7.13 109.32
C LEU A 45 -4.81 -6.06 108.43
N VAL A 46 -4.55 -4.77 108.70
CA VAL A 46 -4.98 -3.63 107.87
C VAL A 46 -3.81 -2.66 107.74
N TYR A 47 -3.28 -2.54 106.54
CA TYR A 47 -2.16 -1.69 106.19
C TYR A 47 -2.65 -0.45 105.42
N ASN A 48 -2.80 0.66 106.14
CA ASN A 48 -3.47 1.89 105.66
C ASN A 48 -2.72 2.70 104.57
N ASN A 49 -1.54 2.28 104.12
CA ASN A 49 -0.74 3.07 103.18
C ASN A 49 -0.24 2.26 101.97
N THR A 50 -1.17 1.69 101.19
CA THR A 50 -0.82 1.01 99.94
C THR A 50 -1.58 1.60 98.76
N ASN A 51 -0.83 2.13 97.78
CA ASN A 51 -1.33 2.38 96.43
C ASN A 51 -1.40 1.04 95.66
N PHE A 52 -2.10 0.04 96.21
CA PHE A 52 -2.28 -1.24 95.54
C PHE A 52 -3.42 -1.12 94.53
N LEU A 53 -3.05 -1.13 93.24
CA LEU A 53 -3.97 -0.93 92.12
C LEU A 53 -4.22 -2.26 91.40
N TYR A 54 -5.48 -2.63 91.27
CA TYR A 54 -5.90 -3.76 90.44
C TYR A 54 -6.21 -3.26 89.04
N TYR A 55 -5.51 -3.83 88.05
CA TYR A 55 -5.81 -3.63 86.64
C TYR A 55 -6.72 -4.75 86.13
N PRO A 56 -7.68 -4.44 85.25
CA PRO A 56 -8.50 -5.46 84.60
C PRO A 56 -7.65 -6.40 83.75
N ASN A 57 -8.08 -7.66 83.62
CA ASN A 57 -7.43 -8.64 82.76
C ASN A 57 -7.41 -8.17 81.29
N PRO A 58 -6.39 -8.53 80.50
CA PRO A 58 -6.37 -8.24 79.08
C PRO A 58 -7.53 -8.94 78.38
N TYR A 59 -8.24 -8.21 77.53
CA TYR A 59 -9.34 -8.72 76.73
C TYR A 59 -8.92 -8.79 75.26
N PHE A 60 -9.25 -9.89 74.58
CA PHE A 60 -8.96 -10.09 73.16
C PHE A 60 -10.25 -10.14 72.36
N GLU A 61 -10.31 -9.37 71.28
CA GLU A 61 -11.42 -9.40 70.32
C GLU A 61 -11.29 -10.64 69.40
N PRO A 62 -12.42 -11.22 68.93
CA PRO A 62 -12.37 -12.34 67.99
C PRO A 62 -11.64 -11.99 66.69
N LEU A 63 -10.85 -12.93 66.15
CA LEU A 63 -10.03 -12.74 64.95
C LEU A 63 -10.84 -12.41 63.67
N SER A 64 -12.08 -12.90 63.58
CA SER A 64 -12.98 -12.73 62.43
C SER A 64 -14.42 -12.96 62.90
N THR A 65 -15.40 -12.38 62.21
CA THR A 65 -16.83 -12.62 62.48
C THR A 65 -17.22 -14.10 62.33
N ASN A 66 -16.47 -14.84 61.51
CA ASN A 66 -16.71 -16.26 61.22
C ASN A 66 -15.82 -17.20 62.08
N GLY A 67 -15.04 -16.64 63.02
CA GLY A 67 -14.11 -17.40 63.88
C GLY A 67 -12.85 -17.94 63.21
N VAL A 68 -12.73 -17.80 61.88
CA VAL A 68 -11.55 -18.17 61.08
C VAL A 68 -11.07 -16.98 60.25
N LEU A 69 -9.78 -16.67 60.34
CA LEU A 69 -9.11 -15.64 59.53
C LEU A 69 -8.33 -16.30 58.38
N GLU A 70 -8.60 -15.91 57.14
CA GLU A 70 -7.84 -16.37 55.97
C GLU A 70 -6.64 -15.46 55.72
N GLN A 71 -5.44 -16.04 55.68
CA GLN A 71 -4.19 -15.28 55.62
C GLN A 71 -3.25 -15.83 54.55
N LYS A 72 -2.55 -14.93 53.84
CA LYS A 72 -1.50 -15.28 52.87
C LYS A 72 -0.21 -15.71 53.60
N PRO A 73 0.60 -16.59 53.01
CA PRO A 73 1.87 -17.00 53.61
C PRO A 73 2.79 -15.78 53.82
N GLY A 74 3.38 -15.67 55.01
CA GLY A 74 4.32 -14.61 55.38
C GLY A 74 3.71 -13.28 55.84
N SER A 75 2.39 -13.17 55.96
CA SER A 75 1.75 -11.95 56.49
C SER A 75 1.46 -12.06 58.00
N PRO A 76 1.72 -10.99 58.79
CA PRO A 76 1.63 -11.08 60.25
C PRO A 76 0.17 -11.09 60.74
N ILE A 77 -0.10 -11.85 61.79
CA ILE A 77 -1.41 -12.00 62.41
C ILE A 77 -1.60 -10.91 63.46
N ILE A 78 -2.68 -10.13 63.35
CA ILE A 78 -2.98 -9.01 64.24
C ILE A 78 -4.08 -9.43 65.23
N LEU A 79 -3.74 -9.49 66.51
CA LEU A 79 -4.67 -9.74 67.60
C LEU A 79 -5.03 -8.42 68.28
N LYS A 80 -6.27 -7.97 68.12
CA LYS A 80 -6.76 -6.74 68.77
C LYS A 80 -7.20 -7.03 70.19
N GLY A 81 -6.87 -6.12 71.10
CA GLY A 81 -7.24 -6.28 72.51
C GLY A 81 -7.23 -4.97 73.29
N ARG A 82 -7.71 -5.05 74.54
CA ARG A 82 -7.77 -3.94 75.49
C ARG A 82 -7.02 -4.34 76.75
N ASN A 83 -6.49 -3.35 77.47
CA ASN A 83 -5.71 -3.53 78.71
C ASN A 83 -4.46 -4.42 78.53
N LEU A 84 -3.82 -4.37 77.36
CA LEU A 84 -2.64 -5.19 77.05
C LEU A 84 -1.37 -4.69 77.77
N VAL A 85 -1.28 -3.39 78.02
CA VAL A 85 -0.16 -2.78 78.75
C VAL A 85 -0.75 -1.97 79.91
N PRO A 86 -0.80 -2.51 81.13
CA PRO A 86 -1.25 -1.74 82.29
C PRO A 86 -0.20 -0.65 82.60
N PRO A 87 -0.61 0.61 82.88
CA PRO A 87 0.30 1.70 83.23
C PRO A 87 0.82 1.55 84.66
N ALA A 88 1.61 0.52 84.92
CA ALA A 88 2.23 0.28 86.22
C ALA A 88 3.53 1.11 86.38
N SER A 89 3.70 1.73 87.55
CA SER A 89 4.93 2.42 87.95
C SER A 89 6.11 1.44 87.95
N GLY A 90 7.06 1.61 87.04
CA GLY A 90 8.26 0.76 86.93
C GLY A 90 8.46 0.03 85.59
N GLY A 91 7.62 0.26 84.58
CA GLY A 91 7.86 -0.20 83.21
C GLY A 91 7.81 -1.73 83.02
N VAL A 92 7.22 -2.46 83.96
CA VAL A 92 7.11 -3.92 83.91
C VAL A 92 6.10 -4.32 82.83
N LYS A 93 6.58 -4.89 81.73
CA LYS A 93 5.74 -5.44 80.66
C LYS A 93 5.27 -6.85 81.03
N LEU A 94 4.00 -7.15 80.78
CA LEU A 94 3.47 -8.52 80.87
C LEU A 94 4.14 -9.40 79.81
N ASN A 95 4.46 -10.64 80.17
CA ASN A 95 5.04 -11.60 79.24
C ASN A 95 3.91 -12.32 78.48
N TYR A 96 3.79 -12.02 77.19
CA TYR A 96 2.80 -12.61 76.28
C TYR A 96 3.44 -13.75 75.48
N THR A 97 2.79 -14.92 75.47
CA THR A 97 3.15 -16.03 74.58
C THR A 97 1.95 -16.37 73.72
N VAL A 98 2.11 -16.30 72.41
CA VAL A 98 1.06 -16.67 71.44
C VAL A 98 1.47 -17.98 70.78
N LEU A 99 0.57 -18.96 70.81
CA LEU A 99 0.74 -20.28 70.22
C LEU A 99 -0.23 -20.42 69.03
N ILE A 100 0.31 -20.82 67.89
CA ILE A 100 -0.45 -21.22 66.70
C ILE A 100 -0.40 -22.75 66.65
N GLY A 101 -1.51 -23.41 67.01
CA GLY A 101 -1.50 -24.84 67.31
C GLY A 101 -0.58 -25.12 68.51
N GLU A 102 0.51 -25.85 68.27
CA GLU A 102 1.55 -26.18 69.26
C GLU A 102 2.83 -25.34 69.11
N THR A 103 2.88 -24.43 68.13
CA THR A 103 4.10 -23.67 67.81
C THR A 103 4.06 -22.25 68.37
N PRO A 104 5.09 -21.81 69.12
CA PRO A 104 5.16 -20.44 69.61
C PRO A 104 5.47 -19.46 68.46
N CYS A 105 4.81 -18.32 68.49
CA CYS A 105 4.96 -17.24 67.53
C CYS A 105 5.83 -16.10 68.11
N SER A 106 6.57 -15.39 67.25
CA SER A 106 7.27 -14.16 67.67
C SER A 106 6.26 -13.04 67.85
N VAL A 107 6.17 -12.47 69.07
CA VAL A 107 5.12 -11.51 69.44
C VAL A 107 5.70 -10.11 69.66
N THR A 108 5.10 -9.11 69.03
CA THR A 108 5.32 -7.69 69.32
C THR A 108 4.09 -7.10 70.01
N VAL A 109 4.29 -6.52 71.20
CA VAL A 109 3.21 -5.98 72.05
C VAL A 109 3.06 -4.48 71.84
N SER A 110 1.85 -4.03 71.51
CA SER A 110 1.43 -2.62 71.48
C SER A 110 0.31 -2.38 72.50
N GLU A 111 -0.07 -1.12 72.74
CA GLU A 111 -1.10 -0.76 73.72
C GLU A 111 -2.49 -1.35 73.40
N THR A 112 -2.77 -1.55 72.10
CA THR A 112 -4.09 -2.00 71.61
C THR A 112 -4.04 -3.28 70.77
N GLN A 113 -2.85 -3.78 70.44
CA GLN A 113 -2.68 -4.92 69.52
C GLN A 113 -1.45 -5.78 69.86
N LEU A 114 -1.55 -7.09 69.64
CA LEU A 114 -0.40 -8.01 69.57
C LEU A 114 -0.18 -8.40 68.11
N LEU A 115 1.03 -8.18 67.59
CA LEU A 115 1.44 -8.64 66.28
C LEU A 115 2.19 -9.97 66.43
N CYS A 116 1.74 -11.00 65.73
CA CYS A 116 2.35 -12.31 65.74
C CYS A 116 2.83 -12.65 64.32
N GLU A 117 4.13 -12.89 64.16
CA GLU A 117 4.72 -13.36 62.91
C GLU A 117 4.66 -14.90 62.85
N PRO A 118 3.75 -15.49 62.05
CA PRO A 118 3.57 -16.94 62.05
C PRO A 118 4.83 -17.65 61.53
N PRO A 119 5.24 -18.78 62.12
CA PRO A 119 6.25 -19.65 61.52
C PRO A 119 5.73 -20.25 60.21
N ASN A 120 6.62 -20.83 59.42
CA ASN A 120 6.34 -21.32 58.06
C ASN A 120 5.43 -22.58 58.08
N LEU A 121 4.14 -22.38 58.34
CA LEU A 121 3.10 -23.39 58.45
C LEU A 121 1.98 -23.10 57.45
N THR A 122 1.42 -24.16 56.86
CA THR A 122 0.25 -24.10 55.97
C THR A 122 -0.88 -24.95 56.57
N GLY A 123 -2.13 -24.50 56.45
CA GLY A 123 -3.31 -25.18 57.02
C GLY A 123 -4.06 -24.36 58.06
N GLN A 124 -5.05 -25.00 58.72
CA GLN A 124 -5.91 -24.36 59.72
C GLN A 124 -5.40 -24.66 61.14
N TYR A 125 -5.07 -23.63 61.90
CA TYR A 125 -4.56 -23.75 63.27
C TYR A 125 -5.32 -22.87 64.24
N LYS A 126 -5.52 -23.36 65.47
CA LYS A 126 -6.15 -22.59 66.56
C LYS A 126 -5.12 -21.66 67.21
N VAL A 127 -5.52 -20.42 67.49
CA VAL A 127 -4.66 -19.43 68.15
C VAL A 127 -4.95 -19.41 69.65
N MET A 128 -3.90 -19.48 70.45
CA MET A 128 -3.95 -19.46 71.92
C MET A 128 -3.02 -18.37 72.45
N VAL A 129 -3.53 -17.50 73.33
CA VAL A 129 -2.75 -16.44 73.99
C VAL A 129 -2.60 -16.78 75.46
N GLN A 130 -1.36 -16.77 75.95
CA GLN A 130 -1.00 -17.03 77.33
C GLN A 130 -0.35 -15.79 77.95
N VAL A 131 -0.88 -15.35 79.09
CA VAL A 131 -0.37 -14.20 79.86
C VAL A 131 -0.36 -14.56 81.33
N GLY A 132 0.81 -14.83 81.89
CA GLY A 132 0.91 -15.38 83.24
C GLY A 132 0.13 -16.69 83.37
N GLY A 133 -0.94 -16.70 84.18
CA GLY A 133 -1.85 -17.83 84.39
C GLY A 133 -3.16 -17.77 83.59
N LEU A 134 -3.35 -16.77 82.72
CA LEU A 134 -4.55 -16.61 81.89
C LEU A 134 -4.31 -17.22 80.50
N HIS A 135 -5.23 -18.08 80.06
CA HIS A 135 -5.24 -18.69 78.72
C HIS A 135 -6.53 -18.32 77.98
N VAL A 136 -6.42 -17.65 76.84
CA VAL A 136 -7.57 -17.19 76.02
C VAL A 136 -7.37 -17.60 74.57
N SER A 137 -8.44 -18.05 73.90
CA SER A 137 -8.42 -18.40 72.47
C SER A 137 -9.31 -17.44 71.65
N PRO A 138 -8.73 -16.52 70.87
CA PRO A 138 -9.48 -15.54 70.09
C PRO A 138 -10.00 -16.05 68.73
N GLY A 139 -9.62 -17.26 68.29
CA GLY A 139 -10.10 -17.88 67.05
C GLY A 139 -9.08 -18.80 66.37
N ALA A 140 -9.32 -19.13 65.10
CA ALA A 140 -8.42 -19.93 64.26
C ALA A 140 -7.95 -19.16 63.01
N VAL A 141 -6.82 -19.55 62.43
CA VAL A 141 -6.26 -18.97 61.21
C VAL A 141 -6.06 -20.06 60.16
N HIS A 142 -6.44 -19.79 58.91
CA HIS A 142 -6.21 -20.65 57.75
C HIS A 142 -5.16 -20.01 56.84
N ILE A 143 -3.97 -20.62 56.76
CA ILE A 143 -2.86 -20.14 55.94
C ILE A 143 -2.89 -20.87 54.59
N LEU A 144 -3.16 -20.13 53.51
CA LEU A 144 -3.21 -20.66 52.14
C LEU A 144 -1.80 -21.03 51.64
N SER A 145 -1.68 -22.13 50.90
CA SER A 145 -0.44 -22.48 50.21
C SER A 145 -0.31 -21.72 48.88
N ASP A 146 0.88 -21.18 48.59
CA ASP A 146 1.23 -20.62 47.28
C ASP A 146 1.34 -21.77 46.26
N SER A 147 0.21 -22.16 45.67
CA SER A 147 0.16 -23.08 44.53
C SER A 147 0.45 -22.31 43.24
N LEU A 148 1.71 -21.88 43.07
CA LEU A 148 2.20 -21.32 41.81
C LEU A 148 2.32 -22.45 40.77
N LEU A 149 1.35 -22.45 39.84
CA LEU A 149 1.21 -23.30 38.65
C LEU A 149 1.06 -24.81 38.89
N THR A 150 -0.18 -25.26 38.82
CA THR A 150 -0.53 -26.67 38.67
C THR A 150 0.08 -27.23 37.37
N LEU A 151 0.81 -28.35 37.46
CA LEU A 151 1.31 -29.20 36.35
C LEU A 151 0.46 -29.22 35.06
N PRO A 152 -0.88 -29.35 35.09
CA PRO A 152 -1.73 -29.30 33.89
C PRO A 152 -1.63 -28.00 33.06
N THR A 153 -1.37 -26.85 33.69
CA THR A 153 -1.28 -25.56 32.98
C THR A 153 0.00 -25.44 32.14
N ILE A 154 1.12 -26.01 32.61
CA ILE A 154 2.39 -26.04 31.88
C ILE A 154 2.27 -26.90 30.62
N VAL A 155 1.62 -28.07 30.75
CA VAL A 155 1.37 -28.97 29.61
C VAL A 155 0.49 -28.29 28.56
N SER A 156 -0.53 -27.53 28.96
CA SER A 156 -1.38 -26.80 28.00
C SER A 156 -0.64 -25.69 27.24
N ILE A 157 0.26 -24.94 27.89
CA ILE A 157 1.03 -23.87 27.25
C ILE A 157 2.08 -24.46 26.31
N ALA A 158 2.76 -25.55 26.72
CA ALA A 158 3.72 -26.25 25.87
C ALA A 158 3.06 -26.86 24.62
N ALA A 159 1.88 -27.48 24.77
CA ALA A 159 1.13 -28.03 23.64
C ALA A 159 0.63 -26.93 22.69
N GLY A 160 0.09 -25.83 23.23
CA GLY A 160 -0.36 -24.68 22.45
C GLY A 160 0.78 -24.00 21.67
N GLY A 161 1.92 -23.77 22.33
CA GLY A 161 3.11 -23.20 21.70
C GLY A 161 3.72 -24.11 20.62
N GLY A 162 3.76 -25.41 20.87
CA GLY A 162 4.20 -26.41 19.90
C GLY A 162 3.32 -26.44 18.65
N LEU A 163 1.99 -26.43 18.82
CA LEU A 163 1.04 -26.40 17.70
C LEU A 163 1.18 -25.12 16.85
N LEU A 164 1.36 -23.96 17.50
CA LEU A 164 1.57 -22.69 16.82
C LEU A 164 2.87 -22.69 15.99
N LEU A 165 3.96 -23.23 16.55
CA LEU A 165 5.23 -23.38 15.83
C LEU A 165 5.11 -24.29 14.61
N ILE A 166 4.40 -25.42 14.72
CA ILE A 166 4.18 -26.35 13.60
C ILE A 166 3.39 -25.66 12.48
N ILE A 167 2.34 -24.89 12.82
CA ILE A 167 1.56 -24.13 11.83
C ILE A 167 2.43 -23.10 11.12
N VAL A 168 3.26 -22.35 11.84
CA VAL A 168 4.20 -21.37 11.24
C VAL A 168 5.17 -22.06 10.28
N ILE A 169 5.73 -23.22 10.66
CA ILE A 169 6.64 -23.99 9.81
C ILE A 169 5.91 -24.46 8.53
N LEU A 170 4.68 -24.97 8.63
CA LEU A 170 3.90 -25.40 7.48
C LEU A 170 3.59 -24.22 6.53
N VAL A 171 3.24 -23.05 7.06
CA VAL A 171 3.04 -21.83 6.28
C VAL A 171 4.32 -21.41 5.56
N LEU A 172 5.48 -21.46 6.24
CA LEU A 172 6.78 -21.14 5.64
C LEU A 172 7.16 -22.13 4.52
N ILE A 173 6.89 -23.44 4.72
CA ILE A 173 7.11 -24.46 3.70
C ILE A 173 6.19 -24.22 2.49
N ALA A 174 4.90 -23.96 2.73
CA ALA A 174 3.94 -23.65 1.68
C ALA A 174 4.33 -22.37 0.91
N TYR A 175 4.74 -21.31 1.62
CA TYR A 175 5.22 -20.06 1.04
C TYR A 175 6.48 -20.30 0.19
N LYS A 176 7.49 -21.01 0.72
CA LYS A 176 8.70 -21.34 -0.05
C LYS A 176 8.40 -22.19 -1.28
N ARG A 177 7.48 -23.16 -1.16
CA ARG A 177 7.05 -23.99 -2.29
C ARG A 177 6.34 -23.14 -3.35
N LYS A 178 5.39 -22.29 -2.95
CA LYS A 178 4.65 -21.42 -3.86
C LYS A 178 5.55 -20.37 -4.53
N SER A 179 6.48 -19.79 -3.77
CA SER A 179 7.48 -18.85 -4.27
C SER A 179 8.42 -19.52 -5.29
N ARG A 180 8.87 -20.76 -5.02
CA ARG A 180 9.69 -21.52 -5.96
C ARG A 180 8.93 -21.90 -7.23
N GLU A 181 7.65 -22.26 -7.12
CA GLU A 181 6.78 -22.50 -8.29
C GLU A 181 6.63 -21.24 -9.15
N ASN A 182 6.39 -20.09 -8.52
CA ASN A 182 6.29 -18.80 -9.21
C ASN A 182 7.61 -18.39 -9.89
N ASP A 183 8.75 -18.58 -9.21
CA ASP A 183 10.08 -18.30 -9.77
C ASP A 183 10.41 -19.24 -10.94
N LEU A 184 10.01 -20.51 -10.86
CA LEU A 184 10.13 -21.46 -11.97
C LEU A 184 9.23 -21.07 -13.15
N THR A 185 8.01 -20.59 -12.91
CA THR A 185 7.14 -20.09 -14.00
C THR A 185 7.73 -18.85 -14.66
N LEU A 186 8.30 -17.91 -13.88
CA LEU A 186 8.92 -16.72 -14.41
C LEU A 186 10.18 -17.06 -15.24
N LYS A 187 11.02 -17.98 -14.75
CA LYS A 187 12.18 -18.50 -15.50
C LYS A 187 11.78 -19.22 -16.78
N ARG A 188 10.66 -19.97 -16.78
CA ARG A 188 10.13 -20.60 -17.99
C ARG A 188 9.67 -19.56 -19.00
N LEU A 189 8.97 -18.51 -18.56
CA LEU A 189 8.55 -17.42 -19.44
C LEU A 189 9.76 -16.67 -20.01
N GLN A 190 10.80 -16.40 -19.20
CA GLN A 190 12.06 -15.81 -19.68
C GLN A 190 12.76 -16.70 -20.70
N MET A 191 12.92 -17.99 -20.43
CA MET A 191 13.56 -18.91 -21.37
C MET A 191 12.75 -19.09 -22.67
N GLN A 192 11.40 -19.05 -22.58
CA GLN A 192 10.54 -19.02 -23.76
C GLN A 192 10.73 -17.73 -24.56
N MET A 193 10.87 -16.59 -23.88
CA MET A 193 11.17 -15.30 -24.51
C MET A 193 12.54 -15.34 -25.19
N ASP A 194 13.60 -15.83 -24.52
CA ASP A 194 14.96 -15.90 -25.09
C ASP A 194 15.03 -16.84 -26.31
N ASN A 195 14.31 -17.97 -26.25
CA ASN A 195 14.25 -18.92 -27.37
C ASN A 195 13.45 -18.36 -28.54
N LEU A 196 12.35 -17.65 -28.27
CA LEU A 196 11.59 -16.93 -29.29
C LEU A 196 12.43 -15.77 -29.86
N GLU A 197 13.10 -14.99 -29.03
CA GLU A 197 13.98 -13.89 -29.42
C GLU A 197 15.12 -14.39 -30.30
N SER A 198 15.77 -15.51 -29.96
CA SER A 198 16.85 -16.09 -30.78
C SER A 198 16.36 -16.57 -32.15
N ARG A 199 15.18 -17.22 -32.21
CA ARG A 199 14.57 -17.64 -33.48
C ARG A 199 14.13 -16.44 -34.32
N VAL A 200 13.46 -15.47 -33.71
CA VAL A 200 13.03 -14.23 -34.36
C VAL A 200 14.24 -13.40 -34.78
N ALA A 201 15.34 -13.38 -34.03
CA ALA A 201 16.55 -12.65 -34.40
C ALA A 201 17.23 -13.23 -35.65
N LEU A 202 17.17 -14.56 -35.84
CA LEU A 202 17.68 -15.19 -37.06
C LEU A 202 16.77 -14.90 -38.25
N GLU A 203 15.46 -15.08 -38.09
CA GLU A 203 14.45 -14.75 -39.12
C GLU A 203 14.49 -13.26 -39.47
N CYS A 204 14.66 -12.37 -38.50
CA CYS A 204 14.84 -10.94 -38.70
C CYS A 204 16.15 -10.61 -39.39
N LYS A 205 17.25 -11.33 -39.12
CA LYS A 205 18.53 -11.12 -39.84
C LYS A 205 18.42 -11.52 -41.29
N GLU A 206 17.75 -12.64 -41.57
CA GLU A 206 17.50 -13.11 -42.92
C GLU A 206 16.54 -12.17 -43.67
N ALA A 207 15.42 -11.81 -43.05
CA ALA A 207 14.47 -10.83 -43.58
C ALA A 207 15.10 -9.44 -43.75
N PHE A 208 16.00 -9.03 -42.85
CA PHE A 208 16.76 -7.78 -42.97
C PHE A 208 17.76 -7.84 -44.12
N ALA A 209 18.45 -8.97 -44.33
CA ALA A 209 19.34 -9.13 -45.47
C ALA A 209 18.58 -9.10 -46.80
N GLU A 210 17.41 -9.75 -46.87
CA GLU A 210 16.51 -9.71 -48.03
C GLU A 210 15.95 -8.29 -48.26
N LEU A 211 15.51 -7.62 -47.20
CA LEU A 211 15.04 -6.24 -47.27
C LEU A 211 16.17 -5.28 -47.65
N GLN A 212 17.40 -5.51 -47.20
CA GLN A 212 18.55 -4.69 -47.54
C GLN A 212 18.92 -4.83 -49.02
N THR A 213 18.78 -6.03 -49.61
CA THR A 213 18.96 -6.19 -51.06
C THR A 213 17.87 -5.46 -51.85
N ASP A 214 16.61 -5.56 -51.41
CA ASP A 214 15.47 -4.88 -52.03
C ASP A 214 15.57 -3.34 -51.91
N ILE A 215 15.97 -2.86 -50.74
CA ILE A 215 16.20 -1.45 -50.44
C ILE A 215 17.41 -0.91 -51.21
N ASN A 216 18.47 -1.68 -51.39
CA ASN A 216 19.61 -1.25 -52.19
C ASN A 216 19.23 -1.08 -53.67
N GLU A 217 18.36 -1.96 -54.19
CA GLU A 217 17.77 -1.78 -55.52
C GLU A 217 16.94 -0.48 -55.59
N LEU A 218 16.08 -0.25 -54.59
CA LEU A 218 15.28 0.97 -54.50
C LEU A 218 16.14 2.24 -54.31
N THR A 219 17.22 2.18 -53.53
CA THR A 219 18.19 3.27 -53.32
C THR A 219 18.87 3.62 -54.63
N SER A 220 19.26 2.62 -55.43
CA SER A 220 19.88 2.85 -56.73
C SER A 220 18.94 3.54 -57.74
N ASP A 221 17.63 3.24 -57.67
CA ASP A 221 16.61 3.94 -58.44
C ASP A 221 16.36 5.36 -57.90
N LEU A 222 16.41 5.54 -56.57
CA LEU A 222 16.31 6.83 -55.89
C LEU A 222 17.48 7.76 -56.20
N ASP A 223 18.70 7.25 -56.34
CA ASP A 223 19.86 8.04 -56.79
C ASP A 223 19.64 8.62 -58.19
N ARG A 224 18.82 7.94 -59.01
CA ARG A 224 18.49 8.36 -60.38
C ARG A 224 17.26 9.26 -60.47
N ALA A 225 16.24 9.02 -59.65
CA ALA A 225 14.96 9.75 -59.68
C ALA A 225 14.88 10.91 -58.68
N GLY A 226 15.69 10.86 -57.62
CA GLY A 226 15.63 11.76 -56.47
C GLY A 226 14.46 11.46 -55.54
N ILE A 227 14.60 11.82 -54.26
CA ILE A 227 13.50 11.73 -53.29
C ILE A 227 12.42 12.73 -53.69
N PRO A 228 11.12 12.33 -53.76
CA PRO A 228 10.03 13.22 -54.12
C PRO A 228 9.68 14.14 -52.93
N HIS A 229 10.54 15.12 -52.67
CA HIS A 229 10.28 16.13 -51.65
C HIS A 229 9.06 16.97 -52.02
N LEU A 230 8.16 17.16 -51.05
CA LEU A 230 7.14 18.18 -51.17
C LEU A 230 7.80 19.56 -51.24
N ASP A 231 7.24 20.45 -52.04
CA ASP A 231 7.61 21.85 -52.01
C ASP A 231 7.25 22.46 -50.65
N TYR A 232 7.99 23.49 -50.25
CA TYR A 232 7.86 24.11 -48.93
C TYR A 232 6.42 24.54 -48.63
N ARG A 233 5.71 25.04 -49.63
CA ARG A 233 4.32 25.52 -49.50
C ARG A 233 3.38 24.35 -49.19
N THR A 234 3.44 23.26 -49.94
CA THR A 234 2.63 22.06 -49.67
C THR A 234 3.01 21.38 -48.35
N TYR A 235 4.31 21.28 -48.03
CA TYR A 235 4.77 20.75 -46.76
C TYR A 235 4.22 21.55 -45.57
N ALA A 236 4.39 22.88 -45.58
CA ALA A 236 3.91 23.76 -44.53
C ALA A 236 2.40 23.61 -44.34
N MET A 237 1.65 23.54 -45.44
CA MET A 237 0.19 23.37 -45.38
C MET A 237 -0.24 22.06 -44.73
N ARG A 238 0.39 20.94 -45.09
CA ARG A 238 0.06 19.64 -44.49
C ARG A 238 0.38 19.57 -43.00
N VAL A 239 1.41 20.30 -42.55
CA VAL A 239 1.77 20.36 -41.13
C VAL A 239 0.87 21.31 -40.34
N LEU A 240 0.56 22.48 -40.89
CA LEU A 240 -0.23 23.52 -40.23
C LEU A 240 -1.74 23.21 -40.26
N PHE A 241 -2.23 22.57 -41.32
CA PHE A 241 -3.64 22.31 -41.56
C PHE A 241 -3.85 20.85 -42.00
N PRO A 242 -3.66 19.87 -41.09
CA PRO A 242 -3.76 18.46 -41.42
C PRO A 242 -5.17 18.08 -41.90
N GLY A 243 -5.25 17.33 -43.00
CA GLY A 243 -6.51 16.85 -43.58
C GLY A 243 -7.26 17.85 -44.48
N ILE A 244 -6.68 19.03 -44.74
CA ILE A 244 -7.24 20.02 -45.66
C ILE A 244 -6.31 20.14 -46.88
N GLU A 245 -6.73 19.60 -48.02
CA GLU A 245 -5.92 19.59 -49.23
C GLU A 245 -5.92 20.95 -49.96
N ASP A 246 -6.99 21.73 -49.82
CA ASP A 246 -7.25 22.91 -50.67
C ASP A 246 -7.59 24.15 -49.82
N HIS A 247 -6.61 24.61 -49.03
CA HIS A 247 -6.82 25.67 -48.05
C HIS A 247 -6.82 27.08 -48.69
N PRO A 248 -7.73 28.00 -48.31
CA PRO A 248 -7.81 29.36 -48.88
C PRO A 248 -6.53 30.20 -48.79
N VAL A 249 -5.65 29.91 -47.83
CA VAL A 249 -4.31 30.54 -47.70
C VAL A 249 -3.45 30.35 -48.96
N LEU A 250 -3.73 29.32 -49.76
CA LEU A 250 -3.04 29.06 -51.01
C LEU A 250 -3.62 29.80 -52.21
N ARG A 251 -4.78 30.42 -52.07
CA ARG A 251 -5.45 31.15 -53.16
C ARG A 251 -5.22 32.64 -53.00
N GLU A 252 -5.26 33.36 -54.11
CA GLU A 252 -5.36 34.82 -54.04
C GLU A 252 -6.68 35.19 -53.37
N LEU A 253 -6.69 36.33 -52.65
CA LEU A 253 -7.85 36.76 -51.89
C LEU A 253 -9.00 37.12 -52.85
N GLU A 254 -9.89 36.17 -53.13
CA GLU A 254 -11.06 36.35 -54.01
C GLU A 254 -12.15 37.16 -53.30
N VAL A 255 -11.98 38.49 -53.24
CA VAL A 255 -13.04 39.40 -52.78
C VAL A 255 -13.65 40.07 -54.01
N SER A 256 -14.88 39.72 -54.36
CA SER A 256 -15.57 40.29 -55.51
C SER A 256 -16.03 41.74 -55.26
N GLY A 257 -15.62 42.68 -56.13
CA GLY A 257 -16.22 44.02 -56.27
C GLY A 257 -15.59 45.18 -55.46
N ASN A 258 -16.34 46.31 -55.34
CA ASN A 258 -15.93 47.57 -54.67
C ASN A 258 -15.54 47.43 -53.18
N GLY A 259 -15.81 46.30 -52.55
CA GLY A 259 -15.45 46.00 -51.15
C GLY A 259 -14.01 45.52 -50.96
N GLN A 260 -13.34 45.05 -52.01
CA GLN A 260 -11.99 44.48 -51.94
C GLN A 260 -10.97 45.47 -51.35
N LEU A 261 -11.01 46.73 -51.81
CA LEU A 261 -10.08 47.77 -51.36
C LEU A 261 -10.24 48.09 -49.85
N ASN A 262 -11.47 48.07 -49.35
CA ASN A 262 -11.75 48.35 -47.93
C ASN A 262 -11.38 47.16 -47.05
N THR A 263 -11.69 45.95 -47.50
CA THR A 263 -11.28 44.70 -46.82
C THR A 263 -9.76 44.57 -46.77
N GLU A 264 -9.06 44.84 -47.87
CA GLU A 264 -7.59 44.80 -47.90
C GLU A 264 -6.96 45.85 -46.98
N LYS A 265 -7.52 47.07 -46.93
CA LYS A 265 -7.09 48.12 -45.98
C LYS A 265 -7.30 47.66 -44.53
N ALA A 266 -8.46 47.08 -44.20
CA ALA A 266 -8.74 46.57 -42.87
C ALA A 266 -7.81 45.42 -42.48
N LEU A 267 -7.52 44.49 -43.41
CA LEU A 267 -6.58 43.39 -43.20
C LEU A 267 -5.14 43.89 -43.00
N LYS A 268 -4.72 44.94 -43.72
CA LYS A 268 -3.41 45.58 -43.49
C LYS A 268 -3.30 46.19 -42.09
N LEU A 269 -4.35 46.88 -41.62
CA LEU A 269 -4.40 47.41 -40.24
C LEU A 269 -4.41 46.28 -39.20
N PHE A 270 -5.16 45.21 -39.46
CA PHE A 270 -5.17 44.03 -38.59
C PHE A 270 -3.79 43.36 -38.52
N ALA A 271 -3.08 43.24 -39.65
CA ALA A 271 -1.72 42.74 -39.68
C ALA A 271 -0.75 43.62 -38.86
N GLN A 272 -0.95 44.95 -38.82
CA GLN A 272 -0.19 45.84 -37.94
C GLN A 272 -0.48 45.56 -36.45
N LEU A 273 -1.73 45.29 -36.09
CA LEU A 273 -2.11 44.91 -34.72
C LEU A 273 -1.50 43.56 -34.32
N ILE A 274 -1.55 42.56 -35.19
CA ILE A 274 -0.95 41.24 -34.94
C ILE A 274 0.57 41.33 -34.74
N ASN A 275 1.24 42.29 -35.37
CA ASN A 275 2.67 42.56 -35.15
C ASN A 275 2.97 43.25 -33.80
N ASN A 276 1.97 43.78 -33.11
CA ASN A 276 2.15 44.36 -31.78
C ASN A 276 2.13 43.25 -30.71
N LYS A 277 3.26 43.06 -30.01
CA LYS A 277 3.42 42.01 -28.98
C LYS A 277 2.35 42.05 -27.89
N VAL A 278 1.96 43.23 -27.42
CA VAL A 278 0.95 43.38 -26.36
C VAL A 278 -0.43 43.00 -26.88
N PHE A 279 -0.78 43.46 -28.07
CA PHE A 279 -2.04 43.10 -28.72
C PHE A 279 -2.13 41.59 -28.95
N LEU A 280 -1.09 40.98 -29.56
CA LEU A 280 -1.09 39.57 -29.90
C LEU A 280 -1.21 38.66 -28.66
N LEU A 281 -0.47 38.96 -27.59
CA LEU A 281 -0.57 38.21 -26.34
C LEU A 281 -1.94 38.35 -25.69
N THR A 282 -2.53 39.55 -25.74
CA THR A 282 -3.88 39.81 -25.21
C THR A 282 -4.95 39.11 -26.05
N PHE A 283 -4.81 39.15 -27.37
CA PHE A 283 -5.70 38.49 -28.33
C PHE A 283 -5.73 36.98 -28.12
N ILE A 284 -4.55 36.32 -28.06
CA ILE A 284 -4.45 34.87 -27.81
C ILE A 284 -5.08 34.51 -26.46
N ARG A 285 -4.70 35.22 -25.38
CA ARG A 285 -5.25 34.95 -24.03
C ARG A 285 -6.77 35.10 -24.00
N THR A 286 -7.31 36.12 -24.67
CA THR A 286 -8.76 36.38 -24.69
C THR A 286 -9.51 35.25 -25.40
N LEU A 287 -8.95 34.69 -26.48
CA LEU A 287 -9.51 33.55 -27.20
C LEU A 287 -9.43 32.26 -26.39
N GLU A 288 -8.28 31.98 -25.76
CA GLU A 288 -8.07 30.79 -24.93
C GLU A 288 -8.99 30.74 -23.69
N LEU A 289 -9.35 31.91 -23.15
CA LEU A 289 -10.26 32.03 -22.01
C LEU A 289 -11.72 31.69 -22.35
N GLN A 290 -12.09 31.60 -23.64
CA GLN A 290 -13.45 31.25 -24.03
C GLN A 290 -13.67 29.73 -23.94
N ARG A 291 -14.72 29.31 -23.20
CA ARG A 291 -15.08 27.88 -23.08
C ARG A 291 -15.57 27.25 -24.38
N SER A 292 -16.13 28.05 -25.29
CA SER A 292 -16.55 27.61 -26.61
C SER A 292 -15.39 27.45 -27.60
N PHE A 293 -14.16 27.81 -27.22
CA PHE A 293 -12.99 27.76 -28.08
C PHE A 293 -12.28 26.41 -27.97
N SER A 294 -12.56 25.53 -28.93
CA SER A 294 -12.14 24.12 -28.92
C SER A 294 -10.64 23.95 -29.19
N MET A 295 -10.10 22.76 -28.92
CA MET A 295 -8.71 22.44 -29.26
C MET A 295 -8.42 22.53 -30.77
N ARG A 296 -9.43 22.28 -31.60
CA ARG A 296 -9.34 22.44 -33.06
C ARG A 296 -9.22 23.92 -33.44
N ASP A 297 -10.02 24.79 -32.82
CA ASP A 297 -9.99 26.23 -33.07
C ASP A 297 -8.66 26.85 -32.64
N ARG A 298 -8.10 26.37 -31.51
CA ARG A 298 -6.76 26.73 -31.04
C ARG A 298 -5.69 26.38 -32.07
N GLY A 299 -5.74 25.15 -32.61
CA GLY A 299 -4.82 24.72 -33.67
C GLY A 299 -4.95 25.59 -34.93
N ASN A 300 -6.17 25.85 -35.39
CA ASN A 300 -6.41 26.66 -36.58
C ASN A 300 -5.93 28.12 -36.43
N VAL A 301 -6.25 28.78 -35.32
CA VAL A 301 -5.78 30.14 -35.03
C VAL A 301 -4.27 30.18 -34.93
N ALA A 302 -3.68 29.15 -34.30
CA ALA A 302 -2.23 29.05 -34.20
C ALA A 302 -1.57 28.94 -35.58
N SER A 303 -2.10 28.08 -36.44
CA SER A 303 -1.61 27.90 -37.80
C SER A 303 -1.75 29.17 -38.64
N LEU A 304 -2.88 29.87 -38.58
CA LEU A 304 -3.13 31.13 -39.31
C LEU A 304 -2.21 32.27 -38.86
N ILE A 305 -2.01 32.45 -37.55
CA ILE A 305 -1.09 33.47 -37.01
C ILE A 305 0.35 33.15 -37.44
N MET A 306 0.74 31.87 -37.42
CA MET A 306 2.07 31.44 -37.87
C MET A 306 2.28 31.69 -39.37
N THR A 307 1.29 31.42 -40.22
CA THR A 307 1.35 31.77 -41.65
C THR A 307 1.44 33.29 -41.83
N ALA A 308 0.63 34.08 -41.10
CA ALA A 308 0.63 35.54 -41.22
C ALA A 308 1.95 36.19 -40.75
N LEU A 309 2.64 35.56 -39.79
CA LEU A 309 3.92 36.04 -39.24
C LEU A 309 5.15 35.42 -39.91
N GLN A 310 4.97 34.52 -40.88
CA GLN A 310 6.06 33.75 -41.52
C GLN A 310 7.22 34.62 -42.01
N GLY A 311 6.95 35.79 -42.60
CA GLY A 311 7.97 36.72 -43.09
C GLY A 311 8.67 37.56 -42.01
N LYS A 312 8.26 37.47 -40.74
CA LYS A 312 8.75 38.27 -39.60
C LYS A 312 9.15 37.41 -38.40
N LEU A 313 9.43 36.12 -38.62
CA LEU A 313 9.71 35.09 -37.61
C LEU A 313 10.98 35.33 -36.76
N GLU A 314 11.67 36.45 -36.90
CA GLU A 314 12.82 36.85 -36.05
C GLU A 314 12.43 37.18 -34.59
N THR A 315 11.13 37.19 -34.24
CA THR A 315 10.67 37.54 -32.88
C THR A 315 10.45 36.32 -31.97
N GLU A 316 11.42 36.08 -31.08
CA GLU A 316 11.53 34.91 -30.18
C GLU A 316 10.26 34.61 -29.34
N SER A 317 9.56 35.63 -28.84
CA SER A 317 8.49 35.41 -27.83
C SER A 317 7.15 34.88 -28.36
N VAL A 318 6.92 34.97 -29.67
CA VAL A 318 5.69 34.44 -30.30
C VAL A 318 5.93 33.01 -30.79
N ALA A 319 7.11 32.76 -31.33
CA ALA A 319 7.56 31.45 -31.78
C ALA A 319 7.55 30.39 -30.67
N GLU A 320 7.91 30.76 -29.43
CA GLU A 320 7.91 29.87 -28.25
C GLU A 320 6.52 29.35 -27.87
N LYS A 321 5.44 30.05 -28.22
CA LYS A 321 4.07 29.57 -27.98
C LYS A 321 3.51 28.70 -29.10
N MET A 322 4.20 28.65 -30.23
CA MET A 322 3.77 28.02 -31.48
C MET A 322 4.85 27.04 -31.95
N LEU A 323 5.55 26.44 -30.98
CA LEU A 323 6.78 25.67 -31.17
C LEU A 323 6.66 24.61 -32.25
N THR A 324 5.59 23.81 -32.28
CA THR A 324 5.41 22.75 -33.29
C THR A 324 5.33 23.31 -34.71
N ASN A 325 4.57 24.40 -34.90
CA ASN A 325 4.43 25.07 -36.19
C ASN A 325 5.71 25.83 -36.58
N TRP A 326 6.44 26.34 -35.59
CA TRP A 326 7.73 27.00 -35.77
C TRP A 326 8.84 26.02 -36.16
N PHE A 327 8.90 24.87 -35.49
CA PHE A 327 9.79 23.77 -35.84
C PHE A 327 9.48 23.24 -37.24
N ALA A 328 8.21 23.13 -37.63
CA ALA A 328 7.86 22.75 -39.00
C ALA A 328 8.51 23.66 -40.04
N PHE A 329 8.42 24.98 -39.87
CA PHE A 329 9.02 25.93 -40.81
C PHE A 329 10.55 25.89 -40.85
N LEU A 330 11.20 25.84 -39.69
CA LEU A 330 12.66 25.88 -39.59
C LEU A 330 13.31 24.55 -39.96
N LEU A 331 12.65 23.43 -39.64
CA LEU A 331 13.16 22.10 -39.90
C LEU A 331 12.88 21.63 -41.33
N HIS A 332 12.11 22.33 -42.16
CA HIS A 332 11.94 21.94 -43.56
C HIS A 332 13.29 21.81 -44.29
N ARG A 333 14.22 22.76 -44.07
CA ARG A 333 15.55 22.69 -44.67
C ARG A 333 16.36 21.52 -44.13
N PHE A 334 16.32 21.29 -42.82
CA PHE A 334 16.99 20.15 -42.18
C PHE A 334 16.41 18.79 -42.62
N LEU A 335 15.07 18.70 -42.77
CA LEU A 335 14.39 17.54 -43.33
C LEU A 335 14.75 17.34 -44.79
N LYS A 336 14.93 18.39 -45.58
CA LYS A 336 15.33 18.25 -46.98
C LYS A 336 16.82 17.86 -47.12
N GLU A 337 17.70 18.43 -46.30
CA GLU A 337 19.16 18.31 -46.47
C GLU A 337 19.79 17.18 -45.63
N CYS A 338 19.17 16.75 -44.52
CA CYS A 338 19.82 15.82 -43.57
C CYS A 338 18.97 14.60 -43.20
N SER A 339 17.67 14.79 -42.95
CA SER A 339 16.83 13.71 -42.38
C SER A 339 15.79 13.13 -43.33
N GLY A 340 15.61 13.69 -44.52
CA GLY A 340 14.57 13.28 -45.46
C GLY A 340 14.88 11.94 -46.12
N GLU A 341 16.14 11.71 -46.46
CA GLU A 341 16.61 10.43 -46.99
C GLU A 341 16.40 9.27 -46.00
N PRO A 342 16.96 9.28 -44.78
CA PRO A 342 16.75 8.16 -43.86
C PRO A 342 15.27 7.95 -43.49
N LEU A 343 14.48 9.03 -43.41
CA LEU A 343 13.04 8.94 -43.16
C LEU A 343 12.29 8.30 -44.32
N PHE A 344 12.61 8.69 -45.56
CA PHE A 344 12.00 8.13 -46.76
C PHE A 344 12.41 6.66 -46.94
N MET A 345 13.68 6.33 -46.71
CA MET A 345 14.16 4.96 -46.74
C MET A 345 13.46 4.08 -45.70
N LEU A 346 13.25 4.60 -44.48
CA LEU A 346 12.49 3.89 -43.45
C LEU A 346 11.03 3.67 -43.87
N TYR A 347 10.37 4.69 -44.43
CA TYR A 347 9.01 4.56 -44.96
C TYR A 347 8.93 3.47 -46.04
N CYS A 348 9.84 3.51 -47.02
CA CYS A 348 9.90 2.50 -48.08
C CYS A 348 10.15 1.11 -47.52
N ALA A 349 11.08 0.97 -46.56
CA ALA A 349 11.38 -0.28 -45.88
C ALA A 349 10.14 -0.88 -45.21
N ILE A 350 9.41 -0.06 -44.44
CA ILE A 350 8.18 -0.48 -43.75
C ILE A 350 7.11 -0.87 -44.76
N LYS A 351 6.87 -0.03 -45.77
CA LYS A 351 5.86 -0.29 -46.81
C LYS A 351 6.14 -1.60 -47.53
N GLN A 352 7.38 -1.78 -48.02
CA GLN A 352 7.79 -2.98 -48.74
C GLN A 352 7.67 -4.23 -47.86
N GLN A 353 8.09 -4.15 -46.59
CA GLN A 353 7.97 -5.27 -45.66
C GLN A 353 6.51 -5.64 -45.36
N MET A 354 5.62 -4.65 -45.25
CA MET A 354 4.18 -4.91 -45.07
C MET A 354 3.56 -5.56 -46.31
N GLU A 355 3.92 -5.10 -47.51
CA GLU A 355 3.37 -5.58 -48.78
C GLU A 355 3.87 -6.98 -49.20
N LYS A 356 4.94 -7.49 -48.56
CA LYS A 356 5.37 -8.90 -48.70
C LYS A 356 4.34 -9.91 -48.18
N GLY A 357 3.39 -9.48 -47.34
CA GLY A 357 2.37 -10.34 -46.75
C GLY A 357 0.94 -9.82 -47.00
N PRO A 358 -0.08 -10.61 -46.64
CA PRO A 358 -1.47 -10.20 -46.80
C PRO A 358 -1.79 -9.00 -45.91
N ILE A 359 -2.55 -8.06 -46.48
CA ILE A 359 -3.11 -6.88 -45.83
C ILE A 359 -4.62 -6.91 -46.03
N ASP A 360 -5.39 -6.86 -44.96
CA ASP A 360 -6.85 -6.77 -45.01
C ASP A 360 -7.25 -5.35 -45.40
N ALA A 361 -7.95 -5.21 -46.54
CA ALA A 361 -8.37 -3.91 -47.08
C ALA A 361 -9.44 -3.19 -46.23
N ILE A 362 -10.19 -3.91 -45.39
CA ILE A 362 -11.26 -3.35 -44.56
C ILE A 362 -10.75 -2.98 -43.18
N THR A 363 -10.01 -3.88 -42.52
CA THR A 363 -9.54 -3.68 -41.14
C THR A 363 -8.18 -2.97 -41.07
N GLY A 364 -7.42 -3.00 -42.16
CA GLY A 364 -6.04 -2.52 -42.24
C GLY A 364 -5.05 -3.38 -41.45
N GLU A 365 -5.42 -4.61 -41.08
CA GLU A 365 -4.52 -5.56 -40.43
C GLU A 365 -3.54 -6.14 -41.46
N ALA A 366 -2.31 -6.45 -41.04
CA ALA A 366 -1.27 -6.99 -41.91
C ALA A 366 -0.51 -8.15 -41.24
N ARG A 367 -0.05 -9.12 -42.02
CA ARG A 367 0.74 -10.27 -41.52
C ARG A 367 2.11 -9.87 -40.95
N TYR A 368 2.72 -8.84 -41.53
CA TYR A 368 4.02 -8.28 -41.14
C TYR A 368 3.88 -6.91 -40.47
N SER A 369 2.78 -6.70 -39.72
CA SER A 369 2.57 -5.49 -38.94
C SER A 369 3.62 -5.34 -37.82
N LEU A 370 4.13 -4.11 -37.65
CA LEU A 370 4.97 -3.74 -36.50
C LEU A 370 4.14 -3.50 -35.21
N SER A 371 2.82 -3.36 -35.34
CA SER A 371 1.88 -3.20 -34.22
C SER A 371 1.16 -4.52 -33.94
N GLU A 372 1.14 -4.95 -32.68
CA GLU A 372 0.45 -6.18 -32.25
C GLU A 372 -1.07 -6.11 -32.51
N ASP A 373 -1.67 -4.92 -32.34
CA ASP A 373 -3.10 -4.69 -32.54
C ASP A 373 -3.53 -4.77 -34.01
N LYS A 374 -2.57 -4.68 -34.94
CA LYS A 374 -2.79 -4.76 -36.39
C LYS A 374 -2.22 -6.03 -37.01
N LEU A 375 -1.88 -7.02 -36.19
CA LEU A 375 -1.25 -8.26 -36.64
C LEU A 375 -2.29 -9.32 -37.01
N ILE A 376 -2.29 -9.75 -38.29
CA ILE A 376 -3.07 -10.92 -38.72
C ILE A 376 -2.46 -12.19 -38.12
N ARG A 377 -3.22 -12.85 -37.23
CA ARG A 377 -2.83 -14.13 -36.59
C ARG A 377 -3.28 -15.36 -37.38
N GLN A 378 -4.14 -15.18 -38.38
CA GLN A 378 -4.65 -16.27 -39.21
C GLN A 378 -3.58 -16.72 -40.23
N GLN A 379 -3.46 -18.03 -40.40
CA GLN A 379 -2.60 -18.62 -41.44
C GLN A 379 -3.28 -18.47 -42.80
N ILE A 380 -2.68 -17.67 -43.68
CA ILE A 380 -3.14 -17.42 -45.05
C ILE A 380 -2.01 -17.84 -45.99
N GLU A 381 -2.30 -18.69 -46.98
CA GLU A 381 -1.32 -19.10 -48.00
C GLU A 381 -1.26 -18.06 -49.15
N TYR A 382 -0.06 -17.66 -49.57
CA TYR A 382 0.14 -16.66 -50.63
C TYR A 382 1.46 -16.89 -51.43
N LYS A 383 1.56 -16.31 -52.64
CA LYS A 383 2.74 -16.33 -53.56
C LYS A 383 2.96 -14.95 -54.22
N THR A 384 4.18 -14.72 -54.74
CA THR A 384 4.95 -13.46 -54.92
C THR A 384 4.39 -12.31 -55.81
N LEU A 385 4.94 -11.10 -55.55
CA LEU A 385 4.79 -9.74 -56.15
C LEU A 385 3.38 -9.14 -56.13
N VAL A 386 2.39 -9.96 -56.48
CA VAL A 386 0.99 -9.70 -56.19
C VAL A 386 0.41 -10.99 -55.62
N LEU A 387 -0.24 -10.89 -54.48
CA LEU A 387 -0.72 -12.05 -53.76
C LEU A 387 -2.08 -12.48 -54.32
N ASN A 388 -2.32 -13.79 -54.39
CA ASN A 388 -3.63 -14.33 -54.77
C ASN A 388 -4.78 -13.82 -53.87
N CYS A 389 -4.45 -13.43 -52.64
CA CYS A 389 -5.39 -12.85 -51.67
C CYS A 389 -5.52 -11.32 -51.76
N ASP A 390 -4.73 -10.63 -52.59
CA ASP A 390 -4.87 -9.18 -52.79
C ASP A 390 -6.20 -8.87 -53.47
N THR A 391 -6.88 -7.84 -52.98
CA THR A 391 -8.04 -7.22 -53.64
C THR A 391 -7.62 -6.56 -54.95
N ILE A 392 -8.56 -6.34 -55.88
CA ILE A 392 -8.23 -5.73 -57.17
C ILE A 392 -7.69 -4.32 -57.02
N THR A 393 -8.17 -3.53 -56.05
CA THR A 393 -7.57 -2.22 -55.76
C THR A 393 -6.15 -2.34 -55.22
N GLN A 394 -5.86 -3.26 -54.29
CA GLN A 394 -4.48 -3.49 -53.82
C GLN A 394 -3.55 -3.93 -54.95
N VAL A 395 -4.03 -4.77 -55.87
CA VAL A 395 -3.28 -5.16 -57.07
C VAL A 395 -2.96 -3.93 -57.93
N LYS A 396 -3.96 -3.08 -58.17
CA LYS A 396 -3.78 -1.83 -58.92
C LYS A 396 -2.75 -0.93 -58.25
N GLU A 397 -2.79 -0.78 -56.94
CA GLU A 397 -1.82 0.02 -56.17
C GLU A 397 -0.40 -0.53 -56.32
N LYS A 398 -0.20 -1.85 -56.13
CA LYS A 398 1.12 -2.50 -56.31
C LYS A 398 1.67 -2.34 -57.74
N ILE A 399 0.80 -2.47 -58.75
CA ILE A 399 1.16 -2.24 -60.15
C ILE A 399 1.52 -0.78 -60.39
N LEU A 400 0.71 0.17 -59.91
CA LEU A 400 0.98 1.60 -60.04
C LEU A 400 2.28 2.00 -59.35
N ASP A 401 2.58 1.43 -58.19
CA ASP A 401 3.84 1.65 -57.48
C ASP A 401 5.04 1.15 -58.27
N THR A 402 4.90 0.01 -58.96
CA THR A 402 5.95 -0.53 -59.82
C THR A 402 6.12 0.29 -61.10
N CYS A 403 5.01 0.61 -61.79
CA CYS A 403 5.03 1.32 -63.07
C CYS A 403 5.45 2.78 -62.92
N TYR A 404 5.06 3.44 -61.82
CA TYR A 404 5.33 4.85 -61.56
C TYR A 404 6.31 5.06 -60.40
N LYS A 405 7.19 4.09 -60.12
CA LYS A 405 8.15 4.11 -59.00
C LYS A 405 8.96 5.41 -58.92
N ASN A 406 9.31 5.99 -60.08
CA ASN A 406 10.12 7.20 -60.21
C ASN A 406 9.31 8.51 -60.25
N MET A 407 8.00 8.46 -60.05
CA MET A 407 7.12 9.63 -60.09
C MET A 407 6.55 9.94 -58.69
N PRO A 408 6.46 11.21 -58.27
CA PRO A 408 5.81 11.57 -57.00
C PRO A 408 4.37 11.06 -56.93
N TYR A 409 3.95 10.56 -55.76
CA TYR A 409 2.61 9.98 -55.57
C TYR A 409 1.47 10.91 -56.02
N SER A 410 1.58 12.22 -55.78
CA SER A 410 0.57 13.21 -56.18
C SER A 410 0.40 13.37 -57.69
N GLN A 411 1.37 12.94 -58.48
CA GLN A 411 1.29 12.96 -59.95
C GLN A 411 0.84 11.61 -60.51
N ARG A 412 0.72 10.57 -59.67
CA ARG A 412 0.32 9.22 -60.09
C ARG A 412 -1.18 9.17 -60.36
N PRO A 413 -1.61 8.41 -61.38
CA PRO A 413 -3.01 8.03 -61.51
C PRO A 413 -3.46 7.30 -60.24
N ARG A 414 -4.67 7.58 -59.76
CA ARG A 414 -5.21 6.87 -58.59
C ARG A 414 -5.74 5.51 -59.03
N ALA A 415 -5.65 4.50 -58.15
CA ALA A 415 -6.18 3.16 -58.44
C ALA A 415 -7.68 3.17 -58.79
N VAL A 416 -8.45 4.11 -58.23
CA VAL A 416 -9.88 4.29 -58.53
C VAL A 416 -10.14 4.80 -59.95
N ASP A 417 -9.19 5.50 -60.56
CA ASP A 417 -9.32 6.07 -61.91
C ASP A 417 -8.82 5.10 -62.99
N MET A 418 -8.39 3.89 -62.60
CA MET A 418 -7.76 2.89 -63.47
C MET A 418 -8.52 1.56 -63.42
N ASP A 419 -8.73 0.96 -64.60
CA ASP A 419 -9.28 -0.39 -64.75
C ASP A 419 -8.15 -1.42 -64.90
N LEU A 420 -8.26 -2.55 -64.19
CA LEU A 420 -7.33 -3.67 -64.32
C LEU A 420 -7.88 -4.70 -65.30
N GLU A 421 -7.23 -4.87 -66.45
CA GLU A 421 -7.66 -5.83 -67.48
C GLU A 421 -6.81 -7.11 -67.43
N TRP A 422 -7.44 -8.24 -67.15
CA TRP A 422 -6.82 -9.56 -67.27
C TRP A 422 -6.92 -10.07 -68.71
N ARG A 423 -5.76 -10.38 -69.30
CA ARG A 423 -5.64 -10.86 -70.69
C ARG A 423 -5.27 -12.33 -70.70
N GLN A 424 -6.25 -13.20 -70.97
CA GLN A 424 -6.02 -14.64 -71.13
C GLN A 424 -5.87 -14.96 -72.63
N GLY A 425 -4.62 -14.95 -73.11
CA GLY A 425 -4.31 -15.15 -74.53
C GLY A 425 -4.62 -13.93 -75.42
N ARG A 426 -4.81 -14.15 -76.73
CA ARG A 426 -5.00 -13.06 -77.72
C ARG A 426 -6.44 -12.51 -77.81
N MET A 427 -7.44 -13.22 -77.27
CA MET A 427 -8.86 -12.92 -77.53
C MET A 427 -9.72 -12.66 -76.29
N ALA A 428 -9.39 -13.22 -75.12
CA ALA A 428 -10.17 -13.01 -73.91
C ALA A 428 -9.57 -11.88 -73.06
N ARG A 429 -10.39 -10.86 -72.80
CA ARG A 429 -10.07 -9.71 -71.97
C ARG A 429 -11.21 -9.52 -70.98
N VAL A 430 -10.86 -9.49 -69.69
CA VAL A 430 -11.84 -9.32 -68.60
C VAL A 430 -11.37 -8.18 -67.73
N VAL A 431 -12.24 -7.21 -67.48
CA VAL A 431 -11.96 -6.13 -66.53
C VAL A 431 -12.24 -6.67 -65.13
N LEU A 432 -11.23 -6.62 -64.26
CA LEU A 432 -11.32 -7.03 -62.87
C LEU A 432 -11.75 -5.84 -62.02
N GLN A 433 -12.66 -6.07 -61.09
CA GLN A 433 -13.16 -5.08 -60.13
C GLN A 433 -13.23 -5.68 -58.73
N ASP A 434 -13.16 -4.85 -57.68
CA ASP A 434 -13.32 -5.32 -56.30
C ASP A 434 -14.74 -5.87 -56.04
N GLU A 435 -15.72 -5.34 -56.75
CA GLU A 435 -17.08 -5.83 -56.78
C GLU A 435 -17.58 -5.91 -58.21
N ASP A 436 -18.12 -7.05 -58.60
CA ASP A 436 -18.76 -7.28 -59.89
C ASP A 436 -19.94 -8.24 -59.74
N ILE A 437 -20.53 -8.66 -60.87
CA ILE A 437 -21.65 -9.62 -60.86
C ILE A 437 -21.26 -11.01 -60.34
N THR A 438 -19.98 -11.32 -60.25
CA THR A 438 -19.46 -12.62 -59.79
C THR A 438 -19.13 -12.63 -58.30
N THR A 439 -19.23 -11.47 -57.63
CA THR A 439 -18.89 -11.31 -56.21
C THR A 439 -19.69 -12.23 -55.29
N LYS A 440 -18.99 -12.92 -54.40
CA LYS A 440 -19.59 -13.86 -53.45
C LYS A 440 -20.28 -13.12 -52.29
N ILE A 441 -21.53 -13.50 -52.04
CA ILE A 441 -22.35 -12.98 -50.94
C ILE A 441 -22.73 -14.16 -50.03
N GLU A 442 -22.34 -14.10 -48.76
CA GLU A 442 -22.61 -15.13 -47.75
C GLU A 442 -23.22 -14.47 -46.51
N ASN A 443 -24.45 -14.86 -46.12
CA ASN A 443 -25.12 -14.40 -44.90
C ASN A 443 -25.08 -12.87 -44.70
N ASP A 444 -25.45 -12.11 -45.73
CA ASP A 444 -25.42 -10.64 -45.79
C ASP A 444 -24.02 -10.00 -45.82
N TRP A 445 -22.94 -10.79 -45.83
CA TRP A 445 -21.58 -10.32 -46.05
C TRP A 445 -21.21 -10.43 -47.53
N LYS A 446 -20.72 -9.33 -48.11
CA LYS A 446 -20.14 -9.30 -49.44
C LYS A 446 -18.62 -9.38 -49.32
N ARG A 447 -18.01 -10.39 -49.94
CA ARG A 447 -16.55 -10.56 -49.95
C ARG A 447 -15.96 -9.84 -51.16
N LEU A 448 -15.04 -8.90 -50.95
CA LEU A 448 -14.32 -8.26 -52.06
C LEU A 448 -13.58 -9.29 -52.92
N ASN A 449 -13.63 -9.11 -54.23
CA ASN A 449 -12.99 -10.00 -55.19
C ASN A 449 -11.46 -9.86 -55.07
N THR A 450 -10.77 -11.00 -54.98
CA THR A 450 -9.30 -11.07 -54.95
C THR A 450 -8.78 -11.62 -56.28
N LEU A 451 -7.46 -11.60 -56.54
CA LEU A 451 -6.91 -12.26 -57.73
C LEU A 451 -7.29 -13.75 -57.85
N MET A 452 -7.33 -14.45 -56.72
CA MET A 452 -7.76 -15.86 -56.65
C MET A 452 -9.22 -16.05 -57.07
N HIS A 453 -10.08 -15.04 -56.89
CA HIS A 453 -11.49 -15.13 -57.28
C HIS A 453 -11.66 -15.25 -58.80
N TYR A 454 -10.73 -14.70 -59.58
CA TYR A 454 -10.77 -14.70 -61.03
C TYR A 454 -9.92 -15.81 -61.68
N GLN A 455 -9.19 -16.61 -60.90
CA GLN A 455 -8.51 -17.82 -61.37
C GLN A 455 -9.47 -19.01 -61.38
#